data_AF-A0A1B6HN68-F1
#
_entry.id   AF-A0A1B6HN68-F1
#
_cell.length_a   1.000
_cell.length_b   1.000
_cell.length_c   1.000
_cell.angle_alpha   90.00
_cell.angle_beta   90.00
_cell.angle_gamma   90.00
#
_symmetry.space_group_name_H-M   'P 1'
#
loop_
_entity.id
_entity.type
_entity.pdbx_description
1 polymer ?
#
loop_
_entity_poly.entity_id
_entity_poly.type
_entity_poly.pdbx_seq_one_letter_code
_entity_poly.pdbx_strand_id
1 'polypeptide(L)'
;NHWDIGVVGLDLCTWQPEDSRVDEAPVVEEVQHLMDEARKSSIYRTIHAGEVSGPAAIDRAAYKLQSDRVGHGYHVVQDEKLYARCRRDRIHFECCPYSSFLTAAVPPNCAKHPILRFAEDGVNFSLSSDDPTLTGNYVDGDYKLARSFGLTDQHLAQANLNAAKVAFLPESEKKELVKEICKSYGLEDK
;
A
#
# COMPACT_ATOMS: atom_id res chain seq x y z
N ASN A 1 -17.10 11.85 16.64
CA ASN A 1 -16.61 10.76 15.78
C ASN A 1 -15.11 10.95 15.62
N HIS A 2 -14.23 9.94 15.57
CA HIS A 2 -12.77 10.17 15.46
C HIS A 2 -12.36 10.86 14.15
N TRP A 3 -13.20 10.68 13.13
CA TRP A 3 -13.19 11.38 11.85
C TRP A 3 -13.20 12.90 11.96
N ASP A 4 -13.95 13.47 12.92
CA ASP A 4 -14.13 14.92 13.06
C ASP A 4 -12.86 15.65 13.51
N ILE A 5 -11.86 14.89 13.98
CA ILE A 5 -10.55 15.39 14.42
C ILE A 5 -9.40 14.90 13.52
N GLY A 6 -9.73 14.32 12.36
CA GLY A 6 -8.76 13.93 11.32
C GLY A 6 -8.14 12.53 11.47
N VAL A 7 -8.52 11.76 12.50
CA VAL A 7 -8.04 10.37 12.65
C VAL A 7 -8.98 9.44 11.87
N VAL A 8 -8.43 8.67 10.93
CA VAL A 8 -9.19 7.79 10.03
C VAL A 8 -8.81 6.31 10.14
N GLY A 9 -7.73 6.00 10.85
CA GLY A 9 -7.20 4.65 10.98
C GLY A 9 -5.92 4.60 11.81
N LEU A 10 -5.37 3.41 11.93
CA LEU A 10 -4.06 3.16 12.54
C LEU A 10 -3.12 2.48 11.55
N ASP A 11 -1.83 2.60 11.84
CA ASP A 11 -0.76 1.90 11.12
C ASP A 11 0.21 1.25 12.11
N LEU A 12 0.89 0.20 11.64
CA LEU A 12 2.06 -0.40 12.28
C LEU A 12 3.28 -0.18 11.36
N CYS A 13 4.03 0.90 11.61
CA CYS A 13 5.16 1.33 10.77
C CYS A 13 6.48 0.63 11.11
N THR A 14 6.58 0.00 12.28
CA THR A 14 7.78 -0.72 12.72
C THR A 14 7.36 -1.90 13.56
N TRP A 15 7.56 -3.12 13.05
CA TRP A 15 7.44 -4.29 13.89
C TRP A 15 8.55 -5.28 13.58
N GLN A 16 9.60 -5.21 14.39
CA GLN A 16 10.70 -6.16 14.45
C GLN A 16 11.09 -6.31 15.93
N PRO A 17 10.93 -7.51 16.54
CA PRO A 17 11.73 -7.87 17.70
C PRO A 17 13.21 -7.62 17.42
N GLU A 18 13.93 -7.02 18.37
CA GLU A 18 15.35 -6.60 18.26
C GLU A 18 16.30 -7.66 17.67
N ASP A 19 15.93 -8.96 17.76
CA ASP A 19 16.76 -10.09 17.34
C ASP A 19 16.14 -10.99 16.23
N SER A 20 15.03 -10.57 15.60
CA SER A 20 14.39 -11.39 14.57
C SER A 20 14.68 -10.89 13.15
N ARG A 21 14.89 -11.82 12.20
CA ARG A 21 14.77 -11.47 10.78
C ARG A 21 13.34 -10.96 10.55
N VAL A 22 13.20 -9.89 9.77
CA VAL A 22 11.92 -9.19 9.49
C VAL A 22 10.79 -10.15 9.07
N ASP A 23 11.16 -11.29 8.49
CA ASP A 23 10.25 -12.29 7.94
C ASP A 23 9.71 -13.28 8.98
N GLU A 24 10.32 -13.36 10.15
CA GLU A 24 10.11 -14.42 11.14
C GLU A 24 9.51 -13.94 12.45
N ALA A 25 9.35 -12.62 12.62
CA ALA A 25 8.73 -12.06 13.82
C ALA A 25 7.31 -12.69 14.02
N PRO A 26 7.03 -13.31 15.18
CA PRO A 26 5.76 -13.99 15.45
C PRO A 26 4.72 -12.99 15.92
N VAL A 27 3.49 -13.01 15.38
CA VAL A 27 2.44 -12.08 15.82
C VAL A 27 2.28 -12.22 17.34
N VAL A 28 2.63 -11.17 18.08
CA VAL A 28 2.48 -11.15 19.53
C VAL A 28 1.03 -10.87 19.89
N GLU A 29 0.60 -11.38 21.04
CA GLU A 29 -0.80 -11.33 21.48
C GLU A 29 -1.32 -9.89 21.56
N GLU A 30 -0.47 -8.95 21.97
CA GLU A 30 -0.79 -7.54 22.08
C GLU A 30 -1.11 -6.90 20.72
N VAL A 31 -0.35 -7.26 19.68
CA VAL A 31 -0.59 -6.77 18.31
C VAL A 31 -1.88 -7.37 17.76
N GLN A 32 -2.10 -8.68 17.96
CA GLN A 32 -3.34 -9.31 17.54
C GLN A 32 -4.56 -8.67 18.23
N HIS A 33 -4.46 -8.46 19.54
CA HIS A 33 -5.50 -7.82 20.34
C HIS A 33 -5.79 -6.39 19.84
N LEU A 34 -4.77 -5.58 19.61
CA LEU A 34 -4.92 -4.23 19.05
C LEU A 34 -5.67 -4.23 17.72
N MET A 35 -5.28 -5.11 16.80
CA MET A 35 -5.89 -5.20 15.47
C MET A 35 -7.35 -5.67 15.55
N ASP A 36 -7.66 -6.59 16.48
CA ASP A 36 -9.02 -7.06 16.74
C ASP A 36 -9.91 -5.98 17.34
N GLU A 37 -9.42 -5.21 18.31
CA GLU A 37 -10.18 -4.10 18.90
C GLU A 37 -10.40 -2.96 17.91
N ALA A 38 -9.39 -2.63 17.08
CA ALA A 38 -9.54 -1.67 15.99
C ALA A 38 -10.64 -2.10 15.01
N ARG A 39 -10.64 -3.38 14.62
CA ARG A 39 -11.69 -3.95 13.76
C ARG A 39 -13.08 -3.85 14.39
N LYS A 40 -13.23 -4.28 15.65
CA LYS A 40 -14.50 -4.21 16.39
C LYS A 40 -15.01 -2.77 16.51
N SER A 41 -14.09 -1.82 16.59
CA SER A 41 -14.37 -0.38 16.70
C SER A 41 -14.52 0.32 15.35
N SER A 42 -14.51 -0.41 14.23
CA SER A 42 -14.58 0.13 12.87
C SER A 42 -13.46 1.15 12.55
N ILE A 43 -12.28 0.96 13.14
CA ILE A 43 -11.08 1.72 12.86
C ILE A 43 -10.33 1.02 11.73
N TYR A 44 -10.07 1.74 10.64
CA TYR A 44 -9.30 1.20 9.53
C TYR A 44 -7.84 0.94 9.89
N ARG A 45 -7.23 -0.04 9.23
CA ARG A 45 -5.89 -0.53 9.56
C ARG A 45 -5.04 -0.62 8.29
N THR A 46 -3.87 -0.01 8.31
CA THR A 46 -2.78 -0.34 7.37
C THR A 46 -1.60 -0.91 8.17
N ILE A 47 -0.71 -1.64 7.50
CA ILE A 47 0.49 -2.21 8.11
C ILE A 47 1.62 -2.16 7.10
N HIS A 48 2.78 -1.65 7.51
CA HIS A 48 4.00 -1.75 6.72
C HIS A 48 4.47 -3.21 6.63
N ALA A 49 4.49 -3.76 5.41
CA ALA A 49 4.95 -5.12 5.18
C ALA A 49 5.41 -5.31 3.74
N GLY A 50 6.44 -6.12 3.52
CA GLY A 50 6.92 -6.37 2.15
C GLY A 50 7.83 -5.27 1.60
N GLU A 51 8.27 -4.33 2.44
CA GLU A 51 9.28 -3.32 2.11
C GLU A 51 10.69 -3.92 2.26
N VAL A 52 11.18 -4.04 3.50
CA VAL A 52 12.42 -4.75 3.83
C VAL A 52 12.14 -6.24 4.10
N SER A 53 10.95 -6.56 4.62
CA SER A 53 10.50 -7.96 4.79
C SER A 53 10.07 -8.59 3.47
N GLY A 54 10.18 -9.91 3.39
CA GLY A 54 9.66 -10.76 2.34
C GLY A 54 8.14 -11.06 2.43
N PRO A 55 7.65 -11.95 1.55
CA PRO A 55 6.23 -12.29 1.41
C PRO A 55 5.49 -12.69 2.69
N ALA A 56 6.18 -13.34 3.62
CA ALA A 56 5.56 -13.84 4.85
C ALA A 56 4.98 -12.70 5.71
N ALA A 57 5.62 -11.53 5.71
CA ALA A 57 5.11 -10.35 6.41
C ALA A 57 3.83 -9.82 5.76
N ILE A 58 3.74 -9.87 4.42
CA ILE A 58 2.55 -9.45 3.67
C ILE A 58 1.38 -10.40 3.95
N ASP A 59 1.61 -11.72 3.97
CA ASP A 59 0.56 -12.69 4.34
C ASP A 59 0.08 -12.47 5.79
N ARG A 60 1.01 -12.21 6.72
CA ARG A 60 0.66 -11.85 8.10
C ARG A 60 -0.20 -10.59 8.15
N ALA A 61 0.22 -9.50 7.52
CA ALA A 61 -0.50 -8.23 7.52
C ALA A 61 -1.90 -8.37 6.92
N ALA A 62 -1.99 -8.89 5.69
CA ALA A 62 -3.23 -8.97 4.93
C ALA A 62 -4.21 -10.01 5.50
N TYR A 63 -3.73 -11.16 5.97
CA TYR A 63 -4.60 -12.30 6.27
C TYR A 63 -4.66 -12.71 7.73
N LYS A 64 -3.56 -12.57 8.50
CA LYS A 64 -3.59 -12.89 9.94
C LYS A 64 -4.07 -11.70 10.76
N LEU A 65 -3.49 -10.52 10.52
CA LEU A 65 -3.84 -9.27 11.18
C LEU A 65 -5.01 -8.54 10.50
N GLN A 66 -5.38 -9.00 9.30
CA GLN A 66 -6.56 -8.52 8.55
C GLN A 66 -6.56 -6.99 8.39
N SER A 67 -5.41 -6.42 7.99
CA SER A 67 -5.31 -5.02 7.62
C SER A 67 -6.14 -4.73 6.36
N ASP A 68 -6.63 -3.50 6.25
CA ASP A 68 -7.41 -3.04 5.09
C ASP A 68 -6.48 -2.67 3.92
N ARG A 69 -5.24 -2.27 4.20
CA ARG A 69 -4.19 -1.95 3.24
C ARG A 69 -2.83 -2.49 3.71
N VAL A 70 -1.86 -2.55 2.80
CA VAL A 70 -0.47 -2.94 3.07
C VAL A 70 0.46 -1.83 2.59
N GLY A 71 1.25 -1.27 3.51
CA GLY A 71 2.33 -0.33 3.20
C GLY A 71 3.43 -1.03 2.41
N HIS A 72 3.82 -0.46 1.27
CA HIS A 72 4.79 -0.98 0.30
C HIS A 72 4.35 -2.26 -0.43
N GLY A 73 4.57 -3.44 0.16
CA GLY A 73 4.21 -4.74 -0.41
C GLY A 73 5.05 -5.24 -1.59
N TYR A 74 6.20 -4.64 -1.90
CA TYR A 74 6.99 -4.96 -3.10
C TYR A 74 7.40 -6.43 -3.19
N HIS A 75 7.82 -7.00 -2.07
CA HIS A 75 8.31 -8.38 -2.03
C HIS A 75 7.23 -9.44 -2.22
N VAL A 76 5.94 -9.07 -2.36
CA VAL A 76 4.87 -10.01 -2.70
C VAL A 76 5.17 -10.78 -4.00
N VAL A 77 5.89 -10.17 -4.94
CA VAL A 77 6.24 -10.77 -6.24
C VAL A 77 7.22 -11.94 -6.13
N GLN A 78 7.82 -12.17 -4.95
CA GLN A 78 8.69 -13.31 -4.69
C GLN A 78 7.90 -14.59 -4.40
N ASP A 79 6.60 -14.49 -4.09
CA ASP A 79 5.70 -15.63 -3.90
C ASP A 79 4.48 -15.49 -4.83
N GLU A 80 4.51 -16.20 -5.96
CA GLU A 80 3.44 -16.19 -6.97
C GLU A 80 2.07 -16.62 -6.43
N LYS A 81 2.02 -17.51 -5.43
CA LYS A 81 0.74 -17.94 -4.84
C LYS A 81 0.15 -16.84 -3.99
N LEU A 82 0.98 -16.21 -3.16
CA LEU A 82 0.54 -15.07 -2.36
C LEU A 82 0.15 -13.90 -3.27
N TYR A 83 0.96 -13.59 -4.28
CA TYR A 83 0.68 -12.53 -5.25
C TYR A 83 -0.68 -12.72 -5.95
N ALA A 84 -0.94 -13.93 -6.47
CA ALA A 84 -2.23 -14.25 -7.08
C ALA A 84 -3.40 -14.12 -6.08
N ARG A 85 -3.18 -14.52 -4.82
CA ARG A 85 -4.18 -14.39 -3.75
C ARG A 85 -4.47 -12.93 -3.42
N CYS A 86 -3.44 -12.10 -3.22
CA CYS A 86 -3.57 -10.67 -2.96
C CYS A 86 -4.30 -9.95 -4.10
N ARG A 87 -3.99 -10.30 -5.36
CA ARG A 87 -4.66 -9.75 -6.54
C ARG A 87 -6.14 -10.12 -6.59
N ARG A 88 -6.47 -11.40 -6.35
CA ARG A 88 -7.86 -11.88 -6.30
C ARG A 88 -8.65 -11.18 -5.19
N ASP A 89 -8.05 -11.05 -4.01
CA ASP A 89 -8.68 -10.45 -2.83
C ASP A 89 -8.64 -8.92 -2.86
N ARG A 90 -8.04 -8.32 -3.92
CA ARG A 90 -7.88 -6.88 -4.14
C ARG A 90 -7.18 -6.15 -2.99
N ILE A 91 -6.21 -6.79 -2.34
CA ILE A 91 -5.35 -6.14 -1.33
C ILE A 91 -4.73 -4.88 -1.94
N HIS A 92 -4.85 -3.76 -1.24
CA HIS A 92 -4.29 -2.49 -1.68
C HIS A 92 -2.85 -2.33 -1.19
N PHE A 93 -1.93 -2.08 -2.11
CA PHE A 93 -0.53 -1.77 -1.80
C PHE A 93 -0.26 -0.26 -1.90
N GLU A 94 0.28 0.31 -0.84
CA GLU A 94 0.66 1.74 -0.77
C GLU A 94 2.12 1.86 -1.24
N CYS A 95 2.34 2.06 -2.54
CA CYS A 95 3.69 2.05 -3.10
C CYS A 95 4.35 3.42 -3.02
N CYS A 96 5.60 3.43 -2.57
CA CYS A 96 6.50 4.58 -2.47
C CYS A 96 7.78 4.36 -3.31
N PRO A 97 7.76 4.55 -4.64
CA PRO A 97 8.84 4.12 -5.53
C PRO A 97 10.20 4.73 -5.21
N TYR A 98 10.27 6.05 -4.99
CA TYR A 98 11.54 6.70 -4.68
C TYR A 98 12.09 6.25 -3.33
N SER A 99 11.24 6.20 -2.29
CA SER A 99 11.59 5.69 -0.97
C SER A 99 12.18 4.28 -1.05
N SER A 100 11.55 3.40 -1.84
CA SER A 100 11.98 2.00 -1.98
C SER A 100 13.41 1.81 -2.47
N PHE A 101 13.94 2.76 -3.25
CA PHE A 101 15.34 2.74 -3.67
C PHE A 101 16.27 3.26 -2.58
N LEU A 102 15.85 4.26 -1.81
CA LEU A 102 16.64 4.80 -0.70
C LEU A 102 16.76 3.81 0.47
N THR A 103 15.69 3.08 0.77
CA THR A 103 15.67 2.04 1.83
C THR A 103 16.25 0.71 1.36
N ALA A 104 16.67 0.61 0.08
CA ALA A 104 17.12 -0.61 -0.58
C ALA A 104 16.08 -1.76 -0.59
N ALA A 105 14.81 -1.44 -0.37
CA ALA A 105 13.67 -2.34 -0.51
C ALA A 105 13.56 -2.88 -1.95
N VAL A 106 13.83 -2.03 -2.94
CA VAL A 106 14.01 -2.44 -4.33
C VAL A 106 15.46 -2.14 -4.72
N PRO A 107 16.20 -3.11 -5.29
CA PRO A 107 17.56 -2.85 -5.74
C PRO A 107 17.60 -1.76 -6.83
N PRO A 108 18.55 -0.81 -6.80
CA PRO A 108 18.62 0.27 -7.78
C PRO A 108 18.95 -0.23 -9.20
N ASN A 109 19.50 -1.44 -9.33
CA ASN A 109 19.77 -2.12 -10.59
C ASN A 109 18.66 -3.09 -11.02
N CYS A 110 17.50 -3.07 -10.35
CA CYS A 110 16.37 -3.89 -10.73
C CYS A 110 15.91 -3.51 -12.15
N ALA A 111 15.93 -4.49 -13.07
CA ALA A 111 15.59 -4.24 -14.47
C ALA A 111 14.15 -3.72 -14.65
N LYS A 112 13.24 -4.08 -13.74
CA LYS A 112 11.84 -3.64 -13.71
C LYS A 112 11.37 -3.55 -12.25
N HIS A 113 11.04 -2.35 -11.79
CA HIS A 113 10.43 -2.15 -10.47
C HIS A 113 9.11 -2.95 -10.36
N PRO A 114 8.79 -3.59 -9.21
CA PRO A 114 7.56 -4.37 -9.03
C PRO A 114 6.24 -3.65 -9.39
N ILE A 115 6.19 -2.32 -9.31
CA ILE A 115 4.99 -1.53 -9.63
C ILE A 115 4.62 -1.58 -11.12
N LEU A 116 5.58 -1.84 -12.01
CA LEU A 116 5.27 -2.06 -13.42
C LEU A 116 4.43 -3.32 -13.59
N ARG A 117 4.84 -4.42 -12.93
CA ARG A 117 4.08 -5.66 -12.92
C ARG A 117 2.71 -5.47 -12.26
N PHE A 118 2.65 -4.72 -11.16
CA PHE A 118 1.37 -4.38 -10.51
C PHE A 118 0.41 -3.67 -11.47
N ALA A 119 0.91 -2.71 -12.24
CA ALA A 119 0.12 -2.01 -13.24
C ALA A 119 -0.34 -2.93 -14.38
N GLU A 120 0.56 -3.74 -14.94
CA GLU A 120 0.26 -4.69 -16.03
C GLU A 120 -0.76 -5.75 -15.61
N ASP A 121 -0.67 -6.25 -14.38
CA ASP A 121 -1.56 -7.28 -13.83
C ASP A 121 -2.86 -6.71 -13.21
N GLY A 122 -3.05 -5.38 -13.21
CA GLY A 122 -4.24 -4.73 -12.66
C GLY A 122 -4.37 -4.87 -11.13
N VAL A 123 -3.25 -4.91 -10.43
CA VAL A 123 -3.19 -4.92 -8.96
C VAL A 123 -3.75 -3.63 -8.40
N ASN A 124 -4.39 -3.72 -7.22
CA ASN A 124 -4.87 -2.56 -6.49
C ASN A 124 -3.69 -1.88 -5.77
N PHE A 125 -3.18 -0.77 -6.29
CA PHE A 125 -2.09 -0.03 -5.65
C PHE A 125 -2.26 1.49 -5.82
N SER A 126 -1.50 2.26 -5.04
CA SER A 126 -1.37 3.72 -5.11
C SER A 126 0.10 4.14 -5.16
N LEU A 127 0.37 5.40 -5.54
CA LEU A 127 1.70 6.01 -5.46
C LEU A 127 1.73 7.09 -4.38
N SER A 128 2.74 7.03 -3.51
CA SER A 128 2.96 7.89 -2.36
C SER A 128 4.43 8.30 -2.25
N SER A 129 4.71 9.42 -1.57
CA SER A 129 6.07 9.96 -1.37
C SER A 129 6.79 9.46 -0.12
N ASP A 130 6.08 8.77 0.78
CA ASP A 130 6.58 8.32 2.07
C ASP A 130 7.00 9.50 2.97
N ASP A 131 8.31 9.72 3.15
CA ASP A 131 8.91 10.78 3.96
C ASP A 131 9.50 11.92 3.09
N PRO A 132 8.68 12.77 2.45
CA PRO A 132 9.18 13.79 1.50
C PRO A 132 10.14 14.80 2.13
N THR A 133 10.00 15.08 3.44
CA THR A 133 10.89 15.99 4.17
C THR A 133 12.27 15.40 4.43
N LEU A 134 12.38 14.07 4.53
CA LEU A 134 13.63 13.35 4.71
C LEU A 134 14.31 13.08 3.37
N THR A 135 13.52 12.65 2.39
CA THR A 135 14.02 12.20 1.09
C THR A 135 14.26 13.35 0.10
N GLY A 136 13.61 14.49 0.32
CA GLY A 136 13.62 15.62 -0.63
C GLY A 136 12.83 15.36 -1.91
N ASN A 137 12.07 14.25 -1.97
CA ASN A 137 11.27 13.85 -3.11
C ASN A 137 9.77 13.94 -2.77
N TYR A 138 9.01 14.58 -3.66
CA TYR A 138 7.56 14.72 -3.53
C TYR A 138 6.86 13.83 -4.57
N VAL A 139 5.52 13.74 -4.46
CA VAL A 139 4.71 12.87 -5.30
C VAL A 139 4.92 13.07 -6.81
N ASP A 140 5.25 14.28 -7.27
CA ASP A 140 5.56 14.51 -8.69
C ASP A 140 6.82 13.78 -9.15
N GLY A 141 7.80 13.62 -8.25
CA GLY A 141 9.01 12.84 -8.45
C GLY A 141 8.71 11.34 -8.57
N ASP A 142 7.87 10.80 -7.69
CA ASP A 142 7.42 9.40 -7.78
C ASP A 142 6.68 9.12 -9.08
N TYR A 143 5.88 10.08 -9.57
CA TYR A 143 5.19 9.94 -10.86
C TYR A 143 6.14 9.97 -12.05
N LYS A 144 7.16 10.83 -12.03
CA LYS A 144 8.21 10.85 -13.07
C LYS A 144 8.99 9.53 -13.07
N LEU A 145 9.30 9.00 -11.89
CA LEU A 145 9.99 7.74 -11.71
C LEU A 145 9.14 6.55 -12.18
N ALA A 146 7.86 6.51 -11.80
CA ALA A 146 6.92 5.50 -12.28
C ALA A 146 6.84 5.47 -13.82
N ARG A 147 6.80 6.64 -14.47
CA ARG A 147 6.83 6.73 -15.95
C ARG A 147 8.14 6.21 -16.54
N SER A 148 9.28 6.43 -15.89
CA SER A 148 10.57 5.91 -16.39
C SER A 148 10.65 4.38 -16.33
N PHE A 149 9.86 3.73 -15.47
CA PHE A 149 9.69 2.27 -15.48
C PHE A 149 8.72 1.77 -16.56
N GLY A 150 7.97 2.65 -17.21
CA GLY A 150 6.99 2.29 -18.25
C GLY A 150 5.53 2.34 -17.82
N LEU A 151 5.20 2.92 -16.65
CA LEU A 151 3.79 3.17 -16.32
C LEU A 151 3.21 4.25 -17.25
N THR A 152 2.06 3.95 -17.85
CA THR A 152 1.32 4.88 -18.71
C THR A 152 0.47 5.83 -17.87
N ASP A 153 -0.01 6.92 -18.47
CA ASP A 153 -0.97 7.79 -17.79
C ASP A 153 -2.27 7.06 -17.43
N GLN A 154 -2.66 6.02 -18.18
CA GLN A 154 -3.79 5.16 -17.83
C GLN A 154 -3.51 4.34 -16.56
N HIS A 155 -2.29 3.79 -16.41
CA HIS A 155 -1.89 3.11 -15.18
C HIS A 155 -1.92 4.06 -13.97
N LEU A 156 -1.42 5.29 -14.14
CA LEU A 156 -1.41 6.30 -13.07
C LEU A 156 -2.82 6.78 -12.70
N ALA A 157 -3.69 6.99 -13.69
CA ALA A 157 -5.10 7.32 -13.45
C ALA A 157 -5.82 6.20 -12.70
N GLN A 158 -5.56 4.93 -13.07
CA GLN A 158 -6.13 3.77 -12.37
C GLN A 158 -5.58 3.65 -10.94
N ALA A 159 -4.30 3.93 -10.70
CA ALA A 159 -3.71 3.93 -9.36
C ALA A 159 -4.37 5.00 -8.45
N ASN A 160 -4.67 6.19 -8.99
CA ASN A 160 -5.42 7.22 -8.25
C ASN A 160 -6.87 6.83 -7.98
N LEU A 161 -7.55 6.23 -8.95
CA LEU A 161 -8.91 5.72 -8.75
C LEU A 161 -8.94 4.60 -7.69
N ASN A 162 -7.96 3.70 -7.73
CA ASN A 162 -7.77 2.66 -6.73
C ASN A 162 -7.57 3.28 -5.34
N ALA A 163 -6.67 4.26 -5.21
CA ALA A 163 -6.41 4.99 -3.97
C ALA A 163 -7.69 5.63 -3.41
N ALA A 164 -8.47 6.32 -4.25
CA ALA A 164 -9.73 6.94 -3.86
C ALA A 164 -10.75 5.90 -3.36
N LYS A 165 -10.89 4.75 -4.05
CA LYS A 165 -11.83 3.68 -3.68
C LYS A 165 -11.50 3.02 -2.34
N VAL A 166 -10.22 2.99 -1.95
CA VAL A 166 -9.79 2.40 -0.66
C VAL A 166 -9.43 3.44 0.39
N ALA A 167 -9.62 4.73 0.11
CA ALA A 167 -9.35 5.77 1.07
C ALA A 167 -10.17 5.52 2.34
N PHE A 168 -9.54 5.66 3.49
CA PHE A 168 -10.24 5.66 4.77
C PHE A 168 -10.96 7.00 4.88
N LEU A 169 -12.08 7.12 4.17
CA LEU A 169 -13.00 8.24 4.15
C LEU A 169 -14.41 7.72 4.42
N PRO A 170 -15.29 8.53 5.01
CA PRO A 170 -16.71 8.24 5.04
C PRO A 170 -17.25 7.96 3.64
N GLU A 171 -18.20 7.04 3.51
CA GLU A 171 -18.69 6.57 2.21
C GLU A 171 -19.24 7.68 1.31
N SER A 172 -19.81 8.74 1.87
CA SER A 172 -20.25 9.91 1.10
C SER A 172 -19.08 10.68 0.48
N GLU A 173 -18.05 10.96 1.26
CA GLU A 173 -16.85 11.69 0.82
C GLU A 173 -16.03 10.86 -0.17
N LYS A 174 -15.93 9.55 0.08
CA LYS A 174 -15.30 8.60 -0.85
C LYS A 174 -15.98 8.59 -2.22
N LYS A 175 -17.31 8.57 -2.26
CA LYS A 175 -18.07 8.63 -3.52
C LYS A 175 -17.87 9.95 -4.26
N GLU A 176 -17.79 11.06 -3.54
CA GLU A 176 -17.49 12.37 -4.12
C GLU A 176 -16.08 12.41 -4.72
N LEU A 177 -15.08 11.94 -3.97
CA LEU A 177 -13.70 11.86 -4.44
C LEU A 177 -13.56 10.96 -5.68
N VAL A 178 -14.17 9.77 -5.68
CA VAL A 178 -14.16 8.86 -6.83
C VAL A 178 -14.77 9.54 -8.06
N LYS A 179 -15.90 10.24 -7.89
CA LYS A 179 -16.54 10.97 -8.98
C LYS A 179 -15.65 12.08 -9.53
N GLU A 180 -14.95 12.82 -8.67
CA GLU A 180 -14.01 13.86 -9.08
C GLU A 180 -12.82 13.30 -9.86
N ILE A 181 -12.23 12.20 -9.38
CA ILE A 181 -11.13 11.50 -10.05
C ILE A 181 -11.58 10.96 -11.42
N CYS A 182 -12.73 10.29 -11.50
CA CYS A 182 -13.27 9.78 -12.75
C CYS A 182 -13.53 10.91 -13.76
N LYS A 183 -14.12 12.03 -13.31
CA LYS A 183 -14.32 13.21 -14.15
C LYS A 183 -13.01 13.80 -14.66
N SER A 184 -11.99 13.90 -13.81
CA SER A 184 -10.71 14.53 -14.14
C SER A 184 -9.91 13.73 -15.16
N TYR A 185 -9.98 12.40 -15.11
CA TYR A 185 -9.29 11.51 -16.04
C TYR A 185 -10.15 11.00 -17.20
N GLY A 186 -11.45 11.33 -17.24
CA GLY A 186 -12.38 10.80 -18.23
C GLY A 186 -12.62 9.28 -18.09
N LEU A 187 -12.59 8.76 -16.87
CA LEU A 187 -12.84 7.34 -16.57
C LEU A 187 -14.34 7.10 -16.35
N GLU A 188 -14.79 5.89 -16.70
CA GLU A 188 -16.10 5.40 -16.30
C GLU A 188 -16.04 4.90 -14.85
N ASP A 189 -17.03 5.27 -14.04
CA ASP A 189 -17.21 4.71 -12.70
C ASP A 189 -17.77 3.29 -12.85
N LYS A 190 -16.87 2.29 -12.89
CA LYS A 190 -17.18 0.86 -12.94
C LYS A 190 -17.12 0.21 -11.57
#